data_AF-A0ABD0R2V8-F1
#
_entry.id   AF-A0ABD0R2V8-F1
#
_cell.length_a   1.000
_cell.length_b   1.000
_cell.length_c   1.000
_cell.angle_alpha   90.00
_cell.angle_beta   90.00
_cell.angle_gamma   90.00
#
_symmetry.space_group_name_H-M   'P 1'
#
loop_
_entity.id
_entity.type
_entity.pdbx_description
1 polymer ?
#
loop_
_entity_poly.entity_id
_entity_poly.type
_entity_poly.pdbx_seq_one_letter_code
_entity_poly.pdbx_strand_id
1 'polypeptide(L)' 'MDHPLRTISYIADIGNIVVLMARRRMPRSDSQENMEASDPAQDEKRQYKMICHV' A
#
# COMPACT_ATOMS: atom_id res chain seq x y z
N MET A 1 -6.19 -13.45 -1.37
CA MET A 1 -6.75 -12.17 -1.83
C MET A 1 -7.64 -11.61 -0.73
N ASP A 2 -7.04 -11.07 0.34
CA ASP A 2 -7.79 -10.46 1.44
C ASP A 2 -7.12 -9.13 1.80
N HIS A 3 -7.69 -8.06 1.28
CA HIS A 3 -7.21 -6.69 1.47
C HIS A 3 -8.37 -5.84 1.98
N PRO A 4 -8.23 -5.14 3.11
CA PRO A 4 -9.26 -4.21 3.56
C PRO A 4 -9.53 -3.15 2.49
N LEU A 5 -10.81 -2.80 2.22
CA LEU A 5 -11.16 -1.84 1.16
C LEU A 5 -10.39 -0.52 1.21
N ARG A 6 -10.10 -0.02 2.43
CA ARG A 6 -9.30 1.20 2.65
C ARG A 6 -7.87 1.15 2.09
N THR A 7 -7.33 -0.03 1.78
CA THR A 7 -5.99 -0.20 1.20
C THR A 7 -6.01 -0.35 -0.31
N ILE A 8 -7.17 -0.63 -0.91
CA ILE A 8 -7.31 -0.65 -2.37
C ILE A 8 -7.17 0.77 -2.88
N SER A 9 -6.29 0.98 -3.86
CA SER A 9 -6.03 2.31 -4.44
C SER A 9 -6.33 2.39 -5.92
N TYR A 10 -6.34 1.26 -6.63
CA TYR A 10 -6.64 1.22 -8.05
C TYR A 10 -7.31 -0.09 -8.41
N ILE A 11 -8.39 0.02 -9.19
CA ILE A 11 -9.06 -1.08 -9.84
C ILE A 11 -9.33 -0.67 -11.28
N ALA A 12 -9.04 -1.55 -12.24
CA ALA A 12 -9.34 -1.30 -13.63
C ALA A 12 -9.63 -2.61 -14.37
N ASP A 13 -10.60 -2.53 -15.28
CA ASP A 13 -10.85 -3.54 -16.27
C ASP A 13 -10.01 -3.24 -17.52
N ILE A 14 -9.22 -4.21 -17.96
CA ILE A 14 -8.39 -4.14 -19.17
C ILE A 14 -8.82 -5.28 -20.09
N GLY A 15 -9.80 -5.00 -20.96
CA GLY A 15 -10.44 -6.03 -21.77
C GLY A 15 -11.19 -7.04 -20.90
N ASN A 16 -10.75 -8.29 -20.91
CA ASN A 16 -11.31 -9.38 -20.10
C ASN A 16 -10.51 -9.67 -18.80
N ILE A 17 -9.57 -8.78 -18.43
CA ILE A 17 -8.70 -8.89 -17.26
C ILE A 17 -9.11 -7.83 -16.22
N VAL A 18 -9.05 -8.18 -14.94
CA VAL A 18 -9.26 -7.24 -13.83
C VAL A 18 -7.93 -7.03 -13.11
N VAL A 19 -7.46 -5.79 -13.04
CA VAL A 19 -6.26 -5.43 -12.25
C VAL A 19 -6.69 -4.80 -10.93
N LEU A 20 -6.23 -5.37 -9.81
CA LEU A 20 -6.45 -4.82 -8.47
C LEU A 20 -5.12 -4.46 -7.83
N MET A 21 -4.94 -3.19 -7.45
CA MET A 21 -3.78 -2.73 -6.71
C MET A 21 -4.14 -2.28 -5.29
N ALA A 22 -3.37 -2.76 -4.31
CA ALA A 22 -3.54 -2.43 -2.90
C ALA A 22 -2.23 -1.96 -2.25
N ARG A 23 -2.31 -0.95 -1.38
CA ARG A 23 -1.20 -0.47 -0.55
C ARG A 23 -0.86 -1.51 0.52
N ARG A 24 0.39 -1.97 0.53
CA ARG A 24 0.96 -2.82 1.58
C ARG A 24 2.00 -2.04 2.37
N ARG A 25 1.89 -2.07 3.70
CA ARG A 25 2.96 -1.61 4.59
C ARG A 25 4.13 -2.59 4.52
N MET A 26 5.31 -2.09 4.21
CA MET A 26 6.53 -2.88 4.37
C MET A 26 6.89 -2.88 5.87
N PRO A 27 7.18 -4.04 6.48
CA PRO A 27 7.83 -4.04 7.79
C PRO A 27 9.15 -3.27 7.64
N ARG A 28 9.38 -2.29 8.53
CA ARG A 28 10.66 -1.57 8.59
C ARG A 28 11.75 -2.60 8.82
N SER A 29 12.66 -2.78 7.86
CA SER A 29 13.96 -3.38 8.16
C SER A 29 14.68 -2.44 9.13
N ASP A 30 15.33 -2.96 10.16
CA ASP A 30 16.01 -2.25 11.27
C ASP A 30 17.22 -1.40 10.82
N SER A 31 17.07 -0.65 9.72
CA SER A 31 18.11 0.17 9.09
C SER A 31 17.67 1.63 8.89
N GLN A 32 16.43 1.99 9.24
CA GLN A 32 15.96 3.37 9.22
C GLN A 32 15.19 3.68 10.51
N GLU A 33 15.99 4.07 11.50
CA GLU A 33 15.61 4.73 12.72
C GLU A 33 14.71 5.95 12.45
N ASN A 34 13.76 6.13 13.35
CA ASN A 34 13.07 7.38 13.68
C ASN A 34 11.77 7.76 12.93
N MET A 35 10.95 8.48 13.69
CA MET A 35 9.67 9.13 13.39
C MET A 35 8.44 8.31 13.79
N GLU A 36 8.16 8.52 15.07
CA GLU A 36 6.89 8.61 15.78
C GLU A 36 5.84 9.49 15.06
N ALA A 37 4.61 9.35 15.55
CA ALA A 37 3.48 10.27 15.45
C ALA A 37 2.47 10.02 14.31
N SER A 38 1.34 9.45 14.73
CA SER A 38 -0.03 9.93 14.49
C SER A 38 -0.15 11.31 13.81
N ASP A 39 -0.07 11.35 12.48
CA ASP A 39 -0.51 12.50 11.67
C ASP A 39 -0.77 12.04 10.22
N PRO A 40 -1.88 12.41 9.55
CA PRO A 40 -2.09 12.12 8.13
C PRO A 40 -1.00 12.69 7.20
N ALA A 41 -0.14 13.60 7.68
CA ALA A 41 1.00 14.14 6.95
C ALA A 41 2.29 13.28 7.04
N GLN A 42 2.34 12.27 7.92
CA GLN A 42 3.50 11.39 8.08
C GLN A 42 3.47 10.12 7.20
N ASP A 43 2.40 9.93 6.43
CA ASP A 43 2.24 8.75 5.57
C ASP A 43 3.24 8.73 4.39
N GLU A 44 3.96 9.83 4.13
CA GLU A 44 4.98 9.93 3.08
C GLU A 44 6.31 9.22 3.42
N LYS A 45 6.59 8.93 4.70
CA LYS A 45 7.85 8.28 5.12
C LYS A 45 7.73 6.78 5.41
N ARG A 46 6.52 6.24 5.45
CA ARG A 46 6.33 4.79 5.49
C ARG A 46 6.55 4.27 4.08
N GLN A 47 7.56 3.43 3.89
CA GLN A 47 7.78 2.77 2.61
C GLN A 47 6.58 1.86 2.32
N TYR A 48 5.67 2.36 1.49
CA TYR A 48 4.54 1.62 0.97
C TYR A 48 4.94 0.97 -0.35
N LYS A 49 4.53 -0.29 -0.53
CA LYS A 49 4.61 -0.98 -1.81
C LYS A 49 3.19 -1.28 -2.30
N MET A 50 2.99 -1.15 -3.60
CA MET A 50 1.77 -1.60 -4.25
C MET A 50 1.88 -3.09 -4.54
N ILE A 51 0.85 -3.86 -4.20
CA ILE A 51 0.68 -5.23 -4.68
C ILE A 51 -0.31 -5.18 -5.83
N CYS A 52 0.04 -5.77 -6.97
CA CYS A 52 -0.83 -5.88 -8.14
C CYS A 52 -1.29 -7.32 -8.30
N HIS A 53 -2.60 -7.53 -8.37
CA HIS A 53 -3.23 -8.81 -8.72
C HIS A 53 -3.88 -8.67 -10.10
N VAL A 54 -3.78 -9.73 -10.89
CA VAL A 54 -4.27 -9.86 -12.27
C VAL A 54 -5.10 -11.13 -12.37
#